data_AF-A0A816FE43-F1
#
_entry.id   AF-A0A816FE43-F1
#
_cell.length_a   1.000
_cell.length_b   1.000
_cell.length_c   1.000
_cell.angle_alpha   90.00
_cell.angle_beta   90.00
_cell.angle_gamma   90.00
#
_symmetry.space_group_name_H-M   'P 1'
#
loop_
_entity.id
_entity.type
_entity.pdbx_description
1 polymer ?
#
loop_
_entity_poly.entity_id
_entity_poly.type
_entity_poly.pdbx_seq_one_letter_code
_entity_poly.pdbx_strand_id
1 'polypeptide(L)'
;MVTNINSSSNELIKLPSELINIVWGNDIEMSIFERWSQSFQFSIDEPSAFIQHEGGPCSVLTTVQAHLLNELIFCSRCNENWRQASSDEIDLHFLNALVSILHLLSSSNKKIYLANFSNDKPSYTVKEFHEKIQFSLCQSNIDLKQQIFSRLQMWKNSYGVLLFSLFMFNDKNN
;
A
#
# COMPACT_ATOMS: atom_id res chain seq x y z
N MET A 1 29.30 -28.29 14.36
CA MET A 1 29.01 -27.63 13.07
C MET A 1 27.82 -26.72 13.29
N VAL A 2 28.06 -25.41 13.25
CA VAL A 2 27.07 -24.36 13.49
C VAL A 2 26.27 -24.16 12.20
N THR A 3 25.00 -24.54 12.18
CA THR A 3 24.05 -24.07 11.17
C THR A 3 23.39 -22.80 11.70
N ASN A 4 24.01 -21.66 11.42
CA ASN A 4 23.40 -20.36 11.62
C ASN A 4 22.18 -20.27 10.69
N ILE A 5 21.01 -20.23 11.32
CA ILE A 5 19.74 -19.88 10.71
C ILE A 5 19.90 -18.45 10.18
N ASN A 6 19.88 -18.29 8.86
CA ASN A 6 19.93 -16.98 8.22
C ASN A 6 18.81 -16.11 8.78
N SER A 7 19.21 -15.12 9.59
CA SER A 7 18.35 -14.03 10.02
C SER A 7 17.85 -13.30 8.78
N SER A 8 16.53 -13.28 8.59
CA SER A 8 15.84 -12.46 7.61
C SER A 8 16.23 -11.00 7.84
N SER A 9 17.23 -10.55 7.10
CA SER A 9 17.69 -9.17 7.16
C SER A 9 16.67 -8.37 6.36
N ASN A 10 15.74 -7.71 7.06
CA ASN A 10 14.90 -6.68 6.46
C ASN A 10 15.84 -5.60 5.96
N GLU A 11 16.18 -5.64 4.67
CA GLU A 11 17.01 -4.64 4.03
C GLU A 11 16.26 -3.32 4.06
N LEU A 12 16.64 -2.45 4.99
CA LEU A 12 16.05 -1.12 5.18
C LEU A 12 16.54 -0.21 4.06
N ILE A 13 15.84 -0.21 2.93
CA ILE A 13 16.13 0.70 1.82
C ILE A 13 15.53 2.07 2.14
N LYS A 14 16.31 3.13 1.98
CA LYS A 14 15.80 4.51 1.95
C LYS A 14 15.49 4.88 0.51
N LEU A 15 14.40 5.63 0.29
CA LEU A 15 14.08 6.16 -1.03
C LEU A 15 15.21 7.07 -1.53
N PRO A 16 15.75 6.83 -2.73
CA PRO A 16 16.62 7.79 -3.38
C PRO A 16 15.93 9.16 -3.50
N SER A 17 16.66 10.24 -3.21
CA SER A 17 16.15 11.61 -3.34
C SER A 17 15.58 11.90 -4.73
N GLU A 18 16.13 11.25 -5.76
CA GLU A 18 15.66 11.37 -7.14
C GLU A 18 14.20 10.96 -7.32
N LEU A 19 13.70 9.88 -6.69
CA LEU A 19 12.28 9.57 -6.84
C LEU A 19 11.35 10.33 -5.92
N ILE A 20 11.85 10.82 -4.77
CA ILE A 20 11.11 11.83 -4.01
C ILE A 20 10.82 13.02 -4.94
N ASN A 21 11.82 13.46 -5.72
CA ASN A 21 11.65 14.53 -6.69
C ASN A 21 10.76 14.15 -7.89
N ILE A 22 10.74 12.88 -8.33
CA ILE A 22 9.81 12.42 -9.38
C ILE A 22 8.35 12.46 -8.90
N VAL A 23 8.10 12.06 -7.66
CA VAL A 23 6.74 12.00 -7.10
C VAL A 23 6.24 13.40 -6.75
N TRP A 24 7.12 14.25 -6.21
CA TRP A 24 6.71 15.52 -5.58
C TRP A 24 7.23 16.78 -6.27
N GLY A 25 8.20 16.68 -7.16
CA GLY A 25 8.95 17.82 -7.67
C GLY A 25 10.04 18.31 -6.71
N ASN A 26 10.62 19.48 -7.01
CA ASN A 26 11.71 20.05 -6.22
C ASN A 26 11.23 20.69 -4.90
N ASP A 27 10.01 21.20 -4.89
CA ASP A 27 9.38 21.83 -3.74
C ASP A 27 7.94 21.33 -3.63
N ILE A 28 7.59 20.75 -2.48
CA ILE A 28 6.22 20.29 -2.22
C ILE A 28 5.56 21.15 -1.15
N GLU A 29 4.40 21.69 -1.54
CA GLU A 29 3.53 22.34 -0.59
C GLU A 29 2.94 21.32 0.38
N MET A 30 2.95 21.66 1.67
CA MET A 30 2.41 20.80 2.73
C MET A 30 0.96 20.38 2.47
N SER A 31 0.14 21.26 1.90
CA SER A 31 -1.26 20.97 1.56
C SER A 31 -1.41 19.89 0.47
N ILE A 32 -0.44 19.75 -0.44
CA ILE A 32 -0.43 18.66 -1.44
C ILE A 32 -0.08 17.36 -0.73
N PHE A 33 0.96 17.38 0.11
CA PHE A 33 1.38 16.21 0.87
C PHE A 33 0.25 15.68 1.78
N GLU A 34 -0.45 16.55 2.50
CA GLU A 34 -1.59 16.19 3.36
C GLU A 34 -2.71 15.52 2.56
N ARG A 35 -3.06 16.06 1.39
CA ARG A 35 -4.09 15.47 0.52
C ARG A 35 -3.71 14.08 0.00
N TRP A 36 -2.43 13.87 -0.31
CA TRP A 36 -1.92 12.57 -0.75
C TRP A 36 -1.71 11.57 0.39
N SER A 37 -1.60 12.05 1.63
CA SER A 37 -1.49 11.25 2.84
C SER A 37 -2.82 10.63 3.29
N GLN A 38 -3.86 10.77 2.48
CA GLN A 38 -5.15 10.12 2.66
C GLN A 38 -4.99 8.59 2.83
N SER A 39 -5.85 8.00 3.65
CA SER A 39 -5.96 6.55 3.82
C SER A 39 -6.98 5.91 2.87
N PHE A 40 -6.96 4.58 2.77
CA PHE A 40 -8.03 3.82 2.13
C PHE A 40 -9.23 3.68 3.07
N GLN A 41 -9.92 4.81 3.28
CA GLN A 41 -11.10 4.86 4.12
C GLN A 41 -12.33 4.35 3.35
N PHE A 42 -13.00 3.36 3.91
CA PHE A 42 -14.25 2.83 3.36
C PHE A 42 -15.46 3.71 3.72
N SER A 43 -16.42 3.76 2.80
CA SER A 43 -17.71 4.43 3.04
C SER A 43 -18.59 3.62 4.00
N ILE A 44 -19.32 4.33 4.86
CA ILE A 44 -20.36 3.73 5.70
C ILE A 44 -21.60 3.31 4.90
N ASP A 45 -21.84 3.97 3.76
CA ASP A 45 -23.03 3.76 2.93
C ASP A 45 -22.84 2.59 1.95
N GLU A 46 -21.59 2.31 1.57
CA GLU A 46 -21.22 1.23 0.66
C GLU A 46 -19.87 0.63 1.08
N PRO A 47 -19.85 -0.55 1.73
CA PRO A 47 -18.64 -1.17 2.27
C PRO A 47 -17.56 -1.50 1.25
N SER A 48 -17.89 -1.50 -0.05
CA SER A 48 -16.94 -1.72 -1.15
C SER A 48 -16.39 -0.42 -1.77
N ALA A 49 -16.84 0.75 -1.32
CA ALA A 49 -16.44 2.04 -1.87
C ALA A 49 -15.44 2.76 -0.97
N PHE A 50 -14.44 3.42 -1.58
CA PHE A 50 -13.57 4.34 -0.86
C PHE A 50 -14.16 5.75 -0.83
N ILE A 51 -13.97 6.44 0.28
CA ILE A 51 -14.20 7.88 0.38
C ILE A 51 -13.05 8.59 -0.30
N GLN A 52 -13.32 9.57 -1.14
CA GLN A 52 -12.32 10.49 -1.67
C GLN A 52 -12.46 11.84 -0.96
N HIS A 53 -11.39 12.28 -0.31
CA HIS A 53 -11.32 13.63 0.27
C HIS A 53 -10.92 14.65 -0.80
N GLU A 54 -11.30 15.92 -0.62
CA GLU A 54 -11.04 16.96 -1.62
C GLU A 54 -9.55 17.07 -1.97
N GLY A 55 -9.25 16.89 -3.27
CA GLY A 55 -7.90 16.98 -3.81
C GLY A 55 -6.96 15.80 -3.48
N GLY A 56 -7.46 14.71 -2.89
CA GLY A 56 -6.74 13.43 -2.82
C GLY A 56 -6.55 12.77 -4.20
N PRO A 57 -5.57 11.86 -4.38
CA PRO A 57 -5.26 11.29 -5.69
C PRO A 57 -6.30 10.22 -6.10
N CYS A 58 -7.34 10.67 -6.81
CA CYS A 58 -8.45 9.83 -7.26
C CYS A 58 -8.03 8.64 -8.12
N SER A 59 -6.94 8.77 -8.89
CA SER A 59 -6.44 7.71 -9.77
C SER A 59 -6.01 6.47 -8.98
N VAL A 60 -5.38 6.66 -7.82
CA VAL A 60 -4.93 5.55 -6.96
C VAL A 60 -6.14 4.87 -6.32
N LEU A 61 -7.05 5.66 -5.72
CA LEU A 61 -8.29 5.15 -5.11
C LEU A 61 -9.13 4.38 -6.12
N THR A 62 -9.36 4.95 -7.31
CA THR A 62 -10.16 4.33 -8.37
C THR A 62 -9.55 3.02 -8.84
N THR A 63 -8.23 2.97 -9.02
CA THR A 63 -7.52 1.74 -9.44
C THR A 63 -7.70 0.64 -8.40
N VAL A 64 -7.47 0.96 -7.13
CA VAL A 64 -7.60 -0.01 -6.04
C VAL A 64 -9.05 -0.46 -5.86
N GLN A 65 -10.01 0.46 -5.98
CA GLN A 65 -11.44 0.15 -5.90
C GLN A 65 -11.90 -0.75 -7.05
N ALA A 66 -11.40 -0.54 -8.26
CA ALA A 66 -11.71 -1.41 -9.40
C ALA A 66 -11.24 -2.86 -9.17
N HIS A 67 -10.03 -3.04 -8.63
CA HIS A 67 -9.53 -4.37 -8.27
C HIS A 67 -10.28 -4.99 -7.09
N LEU A 68 -10.70 -4.19 -6.11
CA LEU A 68 -11.54 -4.64 -5.00
C LEU A 68 -12.91 -5.14 -5.51
N LEU A 69 -13.57 -4.37 -6.37
CA LEU A 69 -14.84 -4.78 -6.98
C LEU A 69 -14.67 -6.04 -7.81
N ASN A 70 -13.56 -6.17 -8.56
CA ASN A 70 -13.25 -7.38 -9.31
C ASN A 70 -13.11 -8.60 -8.38
N GLU A 71 -12.41 -8.46 -7.26
CA GLU A 71 -12.31 -9.51 -6.24
C GLU A 71 -13.68 -9.85 -5.63
N LEU A 72 -14.51 -8.86 -5.29
CA LEU A 72 -15.82 -9.09 -4.69
C LEU A 72 -16.81 -9.78 -5.64
N ILE A 73 -16.81 -9.40 -6.92
CA ILE A 73 -17.78 -9.88 -7.90
C ILE A 73 -17.37 -11.24 -8.49
N PHE A 74 -16.07 -11.44 -8.75
CA PHE A 74 -15.59 -12.59 -9.53
C PHE A 74 -14.78 -13.61 -8.73
N CYS A 75 -14.48 -13.38 -7.46
CA CYS A 75 -13.81 -14.40 -6.66
C CYS A 75 -14.76 -15.60 -6.47
N SER A 76 -14.30 -16.78 -6.87
CA SER A 76 -15.07 -18.03 -6.82
C SER A 76 -15.44 -18.49 -5.40
N ARG A 77 -14.90 -17.84 -4.37
CA ARG A 77 -15.20 -18.08 -2.96
C ARG A 77 -16.23 -17.11 -2.39
N CYS A 78 -16.65 -16.11 -3.15
CA CYS A 78 -17.69 -15.16 -2.72
C CYS A 78 -19.07 -15.81 -2.78
N ASN A 79 -19.91 -15.44 -1.82
CA ASN A 79 -21.34 -15.69 -1.90
C ASN A 79 -21.94 -14.88 -3.06
N GLU A 80 -23.07 -15.35 -3.61
CA GLU A 80 -23.85 -14.63 -4.64
C GLU A 80 -24.21 -13.18 -4.21
N ASN A 81 -24.22 -12.93 -2.89
CA ASN A 81 -24.50 -11.64 -2.27
C ASN A 81 -23.22 -10.83 -1.96
N TRP A 82 -22.38 -10.57 -2.96
CA TRP A 82 -21.14 -9.78 -2.83
C TRP A 82 -21.32 -8.37 -2.22
N ARG A 83 -22.55 -7.82 -2.25
CA ARG A 83 -22.92 -6.55 -1.60
C ARG A 83 -23.06 -6.63 -0.07
N GLN A 84 -23.10 -7.84 0.50
CA GLN A 84 -23.30 -8.08 1.93
C GLN A 84 -22.06 -8.68 2.60
N ALA A 85 -20.87 -8.41 2.04
CA ALA A 85 -19.62 -8.83 2.65
C ALA A 85 -19.46 -8.18 4.04
N SER A 86 -19.12 -9.00 5.03
CA SER A 86 -18.71 -8.56 6.35
C SER A 86 -17.41 -7.74 6.30
N SER A 87 -17.11 -7.00 7.37
CA SER A 87 -15.87 -6.21 7.43
C SER A 87 -14.60 -7.06 7.25
N ASP A 88 -14.61 -8.29 7.77
CA ASP A 88 -13.47 -9.21 7.65
C ASP A 88 -13.32 -9.72 6.20
N GLU A 89 -14.43 -9.96 5.51
CA GLU A 89 -14.43 -10.31 4.09
C GLU A 89 -13.94 -9.15 3.23
N ILE A 90 -14.40 -7.91 3.49
CA ILE A 90 -13.90 -6.71 2.81
C ILE A 90 -12.40 -6.56 3.00
N ASP A 91 -11.88 -6.75 4.20
CA ASP A 91 -10.43 -6.68 4.48
C ASP A 91 -9.64 -7.75 3.72
N LEU A 92 -10.18 -8.97 3.60
CA LEU A 92 -9.57 -10.03 2.82
C LEU A 92 -9.59 -9.72 1.31
N HIS A 93 -10.70 -9.23 0.78
CA HIS A 93 -10.81 -8.82 -0.63
C HIS A 93 -9.92 -7.63 -0.95
N PHE A 94 -9.82 -6.68 -0.03
CA PHE A 94 -8.92 -5.54 -0.15
C PHE A 94 -7.45 -5.98 -0.15
N LEU A 95 -7.05 -6.89 0.74
CA LEU A 95 -5.73 -7.52 0.71
C LEU A 95 -5.45 -8.17 -0.65
N ASN A 96 -6.37 -8.97 -1.17
CA ASN A 96 -6.19 -9.65 -2.45
C ASN A 96 -6.12 -8.67 -3.63
N ALA A 97 -6.92 -7.60 -3.61
CA ALA A 97 -6.88 -6.53 -4.60
C ALA A 97 -5.51 -5.86 -4.65
N LEU A 98 -4.94 -5.51 -3.50
CA LEU A 98 -3.60 -4.92 -3.39
C LEU A 98 -2.52 -5.87 -3.93
N VAL A 99 -2.59 -7.15 -3.55
CA VAL A 99 -1.67 -8.20 -4.04
C VAL A 99 -1.78 -8.36 -5.56
N SER A 100 -3.00 -8.35 -6.09
CA SER A 100 -3.28 -8.47 -7.53
C SER A 100 -2.65 -7.33 -8.32
N ILE A 101 -2.82 -6.08 -7.86
CA ILE A 101 -2.18 -4.92 -8.49
C ILE A 101 -0.66 -5.04 -8.45
N LEU A 102 -0.09 -5.41 -7.29
CA LEU A 102 1.36 -5.56 -7.17
C LEU A 102 1.90 -6.65 -8.10
N HIS A 103 1.18 -7.76 -8.28
CA HIS A 103 1.57 -8.79 -9.24
C HIS A 103 1.48 -8.34 -10.70
N LEU A 104 0.48 -7.54 -11.05
CA LEU A 104 0.36 -6.95 -12.38
C LEU A 104 1.59 -6.08 -12.69
N LEU A 105 2.04 -5.28 -11.71
CA LEU A 105 3.19 -4.39 -11.84
C LEU A 105 4.53 -5.14 -11.77
N SER A 106 4.61 -6.26 -11.06
CA SER A 106 5.83 -7.04 -10.84
C SER A 106 6.15 -8.04 -11.96
N SER A 107 5.58 -7.89 -13.15
CA SER A 107 5.46 -8.90 -14.23
C SER A 107 6.79 -9.43 -14.83
N SER A 108 7.94 -9.20 -14.19
CA SER A 108 9.27 -9.64 -14.63
C SER A 108 10.23 -9.91 -13.46
N ASN A 109 10.15 -11.04 -12.73
CA ASN A 109 11.14 -11.49 -11.70
C ASN A 109 11.70 -10.39 -10.77
N LYS A 110 10.91 -9.35 -10.52
CA LYS A 110 11.34 -8.14 -9.83
C LYS A 110 11.02 -8.26 -8.35
N LYS A 111 11.96 -7.78 -7.53
CA LYS A 111 11.81 -7.68 -6.08
C LYS A 111 10.69 -6.68 -5.77
N ILE A 112 9.73 -7.09 -4.93
CA ILE A 112 8.66 -6.21 -4.45
C ILE A 112 9.11 -5.65 -3.10
N TYR A 113 9.09 -4.33 -2.96
CA TYR A 113 9.42 -3.66 -1.71
C TYR A 113 8.19 -3.00 -1.10
N LEU A 114 7.94 -3.29 0.17
CA LEU A 114 6.87 -2.68 0.94
C LEU A 114 7.40 -1.57 1.87
N ALA A 115 7.14 -0.31 1.52
CA ALA A 115 7.04 0.80 2.47
C ALA A 115 6.35 0.43 3.81
N ASN A 116 7.00 0.85 4.88
CA ASN A 116 6.58 0.74 6.25
C ASN A 116 6.77 2.10 6.91
N PHE A 117 5.80 2.48 7.74
CA PHE A 117 5.82 3.76 8.41
C PHE A 117 5.25 3.61 9.81
N SER A 118 6.04 3.96 10.82
CA SER A 118 5.58 3.93 12.21
C SER A 118 4.97 5.28 12.56
N ASN A 119 3.66 5.29 12.78
CA ASN A 119 2.92 6.49 13.19
C ASN A 119 3.07 6.73 14.70
N ASP A 120 4.14 7.41 15.10
CA ASP A 120 4.43 7.85 16.47
C ASP A 120 3.87 9.24 16.84
N LYS A 121 3.38 10.02 15.86
CA LYS A 121 2.80 11.36 16.09
C LYS A 121 1.65 11.66 15.12
N PRO A 122 0.73 12.59 15.44
CA PRO A 122 -0.47 12.81 14.62
C PRO A 122 -0.20 13.43 13.23
N SER A 123 0.94 14.11 13.03
CA SER A 123 1.29 14.71 11.75
C SER A 123 2.80 14.81 11.57
N TYR A 124 3.25 14.70 10.32
CA TYR A 124 4.64 14.75 9.90
C TYR A 124 4.79 15.76 8.78
N THR A 125 5.86 16.54 8.83
CA THR A 125 6.33 17.25 7.64
C THR A 125 6.75 16.25 6.57
N VAL A 126 6.76 16.69 5.31
CA VAL A 126 7.27 15.91 4.16
C VAL A 126 8.65 15.31 4.47
N LYS A 127 9.57 16.13 4.99
CA LYS A 127 10.94 15.70 5.29
C LYS A 127 10.97 14.60 6.35
N GLU A 128 10.25 14.79 7.46
CA GLU A 128 10.21 13.79 8.53
C GLU A 128 9.57 12.47 8.06
N PHE A 129 8.54 12.55 7.20
CA PHE A 129 7.92 11.37 6.61
C PHE A 129 8.94 10.56 5.79
N HIS A 130 9.67 11.24 4.89
CA HIS A 130 10.68 10.59 4.05
C HIS A 130 11.94 10.13 4.80
N GLU A 131 12.27 10.74 5.93
CA GLU A 131 13.35 10.26 6.80
C GLU A 131 12.97 8.98 7.58
N LYS A 132 11.67 8.82 7.90
CA LYS A 132 11.15 7.72 8.70
C LYS A 132 10.61 6.54 7.89
N ILE A 133 10.22 6.74 6.65
CA ILE A 133 9.73 5.66 5.79
C ILE A 133 10.85 4.64 5.54
N GLN A 134 10.50 3.37 5.70
CA GLN A 134 11.39 2.23 5.55
C GLN A 134 10.79 1.26 4.55
N PHE A 135 11.60 0.45 3.88
CA PHE A 135 11.11 -0.53 2.92
C PHE A 135 11.51 -1.93 3.35
N SER A 136 10.61 -2.90 3.19
CA SER A 136 10.88 -4.32 3.43
C SER A 136 10.72 -5.11 2.14
N LEU A 137 11.73 -5.90 1.80
CA LEU A 137 11.68 -6.81 0.66
C LEU A 137 10.67 -7.93 0.91
N CYS A 138 9.80 -8.20 -0.06
CA CYS A 138 8.95 -9.38 -0.09
C CYS A 138 9.63 -10.51 -0.85
N GLN A 139 9.86 -11.63 -0.17
CA GLN A 139 10.61 -12.77 -0.69
C GLN A 139 9.73 -13.79 -1.43
N SER A 140 8.42 -13.79 -1.15
CA SER A 140 7.47 -14.71 -1.77
C SER A 140 6.06 -14.12 -1.79
N ASN A 141 5.13 -14.75 -2.52
CA ASN A 141 3.71 -14.38 -2.49
C ASN A 141 3.09 -14.51 -1.09
N ILE A 142 3.51 -15.52 -0.31
CA ILE A 142 3.03 -15.75 1.06
C ILE A 142 3.50 -14.60 1.96
N ASP A 143 4.78 -14.27 1.88
CA ASP A 143 5.39 -13.16 2.61
C ASP A 143 4.75 -11.82 2.23
N LEU A 144 4.52 -11.58 0.94
CA LEU A 144 3.79 -10.40 0.45
C LEU A 144 2.41 -10.26 1.11
N LYS A 145 1.61 -11.34 1.11
CA LYS A 145 0.29 -11.35 1.74
C LYS A 145 0.37 -11.08 3.24
N GLN A 146 1.30 -11.71 3.94
CA GLN A 146 1.50 -11.51 5.38
C GLN A 146 1.91 -10.06 5.70
N GLN A 147 2.81 -9.49 4.90
CA GLN A 147 3.28 -8.13 5.11
C GLN A 147 2.21 -7.07 4.80
N ILE A 148 1.40 -7.26 3.76
CA ILE A 148 0.27 -6.35 3.49
C ILE A 148 -0.78 -6.50 4.59
N PHE A 149 -1.11 -7.74 4.98
CA PHE A 149 -2.10 -8.00 6.01
C PHE A 149 -1.72 -7.35 7.36
N SER A 150 -0.45 -7.45 7.78
CA SER A 150 0.01 -6.82 9.02
C SER A 150 -0.02 -5.29 9.00
N ARG A 151 -0.11 -4.68 7.81
CA ARG A 151 -0.14 -3.22 7.59
C ARG A 151 -1.52 -2.70 7.18
N LEU A 152 -2.50 -3.59 7.00
CA LEU A 152 -3.81 -3.25 6.44
C LEU A 152 -4.52 -2.16 7.24
N GLN A 153 -4.50 -2.27 8.58
CA GLN A 153 -5.10 -1.29 9.47
C GLN A 153 -4.42 0.09 9.36
N MET A 154 -3.09 0.12 9.27
CA MET A 154 -2.37 1.37 9.02
C MET A 154 -2.83 1.98 7.69
N TRP A 155 -2.92 1.21 6.60
CA TRP A 155 -3.31 1.76 5.30
C TRP A 155 -4.76 2.26 5.26
N LYS A 156 -5.65 1.65 6.06
CA LYS A 156 -7.04 2.13 6.25
C LYS A 156 -7.12 3.40 7.09
N ASN A 157 -6.16 3.63 7.98
CA ASN A 157 -6.22 4.72 8.96
C ASN A 157 -5.36 5.93 8.60
N SER A 158 -4.18 5.76 7.97
CA SER A 158 -3.26 6.87 7.68
C SER A 158 -2.28 6.52 6.56
N TYR A 159 -1.97 7.47 5.67
CA TYR A 159 -0.95 7.37 4.62
C TYR A 159 -1.12 6.20 3.63
N GLY A 160 -2.23 5.46 3.67
CA GLY A 160 -2.41 4.24 2.86
C GLY A 160 -2.21 4.48 1.37
N VAL A 161 -2.78 5.56 0.84
CA VAL A 161 -2.69 5.89 -0.59
C VAL A 161 -1.27 6.26 -0.98
N LEU A 162 -0.57 7.02 -0.13
CA LEU A 162 0.83 7.40 -0.36
C LEU A 162 1.78 6.20 -0.23
N LEU A 163 1.65 5.41 0.84
CA LEU A 163 2.43 4.18 1.03
C LEU A 163 2.22 3.24 -0.16
N PHE A 164 0.96 3.11 -0.62
CA PHE A 164 0.63 2.33 -1.81
C PHE A 164 1.38 2.78 -3.06
N SER A 165 1.38 4.08 -3.29
CA SER A 165 2.05 4.68 -4.45
C SER A 165 3.57 4.51 -4.40
N LEU A 166 4.17 4.56 -3.21
CA LEU A 166 5.61 4.38 -3.02
C LEU A 166 6.07 2.92 -3.15
N PHE A 167 5.17 1.93 -3.00
CA PHE A 167 5.49 0.51 -3.27
C PHE A 167 5.80 0.23 -4.74
N MET A 168 5.32 1.06 -5.65
CA MET A 168 5.57 0.87 -7.09
C MET A 168 7.05 1.08 -7.46
N PHE A 169 7.92 1.36 -6.50
CA PHE A 169 9.34 1.51 -6.75
C PHE A 169 10.05 0.16 -6.87
N ASN A 170 10.38 -0.18 -8.10
CA ASN A 170 11.26 -1.29 -8.42
C ASN A 170 12.70 -0.79 -8.50
N ASP A 171 13.62 -1.45 -7.79
CA ASP A 171 15.05 -1.19 -7.92
C ASP A 171 15.45 -1.43 -9.39
N LYS A 172 15.92 -0.38 -10.05
CA LYS A 172 16.49 -0.44 -11.40
C LYS A 172 17.98 -0.75 -11.39
N ASN A 173 18.57 -1.04 -10.24
CA ASN A 173 19.97 -1.46 -10.16
C ASN A 173 20.10 -2.96 -10.43
N ASN A 174 20.03 -3.33 -11.70
CA ASN A 174 20.75 -4.46 -12.30
C ASN A 174 20.87 -4.24 -13.81
#